data_AF-A0AAJ5Z0S8-F1
#
_entry.id   AF-A0AAJ5Z0S8-F1
#
_cell.length_a   1.000
_cell.length_b   1.000
_cell.length_c   1.000
_cell.angle_alpha   90.00
_cell.angle_beta   90.00
_cell.angle_gamma   90.00
#
_symmetry.space_group_name_H-M   'P 1'
#
loop_
_entity.id
_entity.type
_entity.pdbx_description
1 polymer ?
#
loop_
_entity_poly.entity_id
_entity_poly.type
_entity_poly.pdbx_seq_one_letter_code
_entity_poly.pdbx_strand_id
1 'polypeptide(L)'
;MKENLNSLFAAGGGDGPEAMTAALKAATDLDWRPSASKMAILITDAPPHGIGEYGDGFPNGSPDGQDPIVLARKMSAAGIPLFVVACEPALSGYQHAVDFYHGLVSITGGMTVPLTTASLLSHVVIAAAGEVMDLDRLHRELGDSVLERMKGLSLHLDEQETNDPSSAIMRLVDQVSSELHEKLLLRNENTKQLIIESIYRESEESTHNIRVWSQAPDVFSARPHIRKVIGSRLSQKFLDMRRASHAGKAWHPVPRIVPAASSIPTTPPPSRNMVQDFQAFEANPGLRMQMSGTLHQARFNDQSYRTSSTDMDDDDDGDGYGDDAFMADDDVQASEAAADNEIRFEGDDGQTLAFRHDAISWSQARRLAMQSLSRAS
;
A
#
# COMPACT_ATOMS: atom_id res chain seq x y z
N MET A 1 -0.78 3.19 -26.04
CA MET A 1 -0.52 3.50 -24.61
C MET A 1 0.81 4.23 -24.43
N LYS A 2 1.96 3.66 -24.81
CA LYS A 2 3.28 4.32 -24.68
C LYS A 2 3.33 5.72 -25.31
N GLU A 3 2.81 5.88 -26.52
CA GLU A 3 2.75 7.19 -27.20
C GLU A 3 1.88 8.19 -26.45
N ASN A 4 0.71 7.78 -25.96
CA ASN A 4 -0.19 8.63 -25.17
C ASN A 4 0.46 9.07 -23.85
N LEU A 5 1.25 8.20 -23.21
CA LEU A 5 1.98 8.56 -21.99
C LEU A 5 3.13 9.52 -22.29
N ASN A 6 3.84 9.30 -23.40
CA ASN A 6 4.94 10.16 -23.83
C ASN A 6 4.49 11.58 -24.23
N SER A 7 3.21 11.77 -24.58
CA SER A 7 2.67 13.08 -24.92
C SER A 7 2.20 13.89 -23.71
N LEU A 8 2.12 13.29 -22.52
CA LEU A 8 1.75 14.01 -21.29
C LEU A 8 2.91 14.89 -20.82
N PHE A 9 2.58 16.08 -20.33
CA PHE A 9 3.51 16.97 -19.64
C PHE A 9 2.85 17.49 -18.36
N ALA A 10 3.66 17.73 -17.33
CA ALA A 10 3.16 18.27 -16.07
C ALA A 10 2.74 19.74 -16.25
N ALA A 11 1.58 20.09 -15.72
CA ALA A 11 1.07 21.45 -15.60
C ALA A 11 0.55 21.65 -14.17
N GLY A 12 0.64 22.86 -13.62
CA GLY A 12 0.19 23.16 -12.25
C GLY A 12 -1.23 23.75 -12.22
N GLY A 13 -1.96 23.47 -11.13
CA GLY A 13 -3.33 23.96 -10.87
C GLY A 13 -3.43 25.38 -10.29
N GLY A 14 -2.37 25.88 -9.64
CA GLY A 14 -2.32 27.22 -9.05
C GLY A 14 -2.42 27.25 -7.52
N ASP A 15 -2.82 26.15 -6.90
CA ASP A 15 -2.75 25.87 -5.46
C ASP A 15 -2.14 24.48 -5.20
N GLY A 16 -2.12 24.04 -3.93
CA GLY A 16 -1.47 22.78 -3.52
C GLY A 16 -2.33 21.54 -3.76
N PRO A 17 -3.57 21.48 -3.22
CA PRO A 17 -4.48 20.37 -3.49
C PRO A 17 -4.92 20.32 -4.97
N GLU A 18 -5.36 19.15 -5.43
CA GLU A 18 -5.61 18.87 -6.84
C GLU A 18 -7.02 18.32 -7.11
N ALA A 19 -7.46 18.39 -8.38
CA ALA A 19 -8.77 17.90 -8.85
C ALA A 19 -8.82 16.36 -9.03
N MET A 20 -8.36 15.62 -8.03
CA MET A 20 -8.27 14.15 -8.04
C MET A 20 -9.63 13.45 -8.27
N THR A 21 -10.72 14.05 -7.80
CA THR A 21 -12.08 13.52 -7.95
C THR A 21 -12.50 13.34 -9.40
N ALA A 22 -12.04 14.20 -10.31
CA ALA A 22 -12.31 14.09 -11.74
C ALA A 22 -11.69 12.80 -12.31
N ALA A 23 -10.47 12.47 -11.88
CA ALA A 23 -9.79 11.24 -12.29
C ALA A 23 -10.47 9.99 -11.72
N LEU A 24 -10.85 10.01 -10.42
CA LEU A 24 -11.56 8.89 -9.81
C LEU A 24 -12.94 8.65 -10.44
N LYS A 25 -13.68 9.73 -10.75
CA LYS A 25 -14.97 9.62 -11.46
C LYS A 25 -14.79 8.98 -12.84
N ALA A 26 -13.82 9.48 -13.61
CA ALA A 26 -13.52 8.93 -14.93
C ALA A 26 -13.14 7.43 -14.84
N ALA A 27 -12.29 7.05 -13.88
CA ALA A 27 -11.90 5.65 -13.66
C ALA A 27 -13.09 4.76 -13.23
N THR A 28 -14.01 5.29 -12.43
CA THR A 28 -15.22 4.59 -11.99
C THR A 28 -16.17 4.33 -13.16
N ASP A 29 -16.29 5.27 -14.09
CA ASP A 29 -17.21 5.20 -15.24
C ASP A 29 -16.63 4.48 -16.47
N LEU A 30 -15.37 4.03 -16.44
CA LEU A 30 -14.78 3.29 -17.55
C LEU A 30 -15.61 2.04 -17.87
N ASP A 31 -15.63 1.65 -19.15
CA ASP A 31 -16.28 0.42 -19.62
C ASP A 31 -15.43 -0.82 -19.26
N TRP A 32 -15.38 -1.12 -17.96
CA TRP A 32 -14.66 -2.27 -17.44
C TRP A 32 -15.32 -3.57 -17.89
N ARG A 33 -14.52 -4.49 -18.44
CA ARG A 33 -14.99 -5.84 -18.77
C ARG A 33 -15.57 -6.52 -17.51
N PRO A 34 -16.81 -7.05 -17.54
CA PRO A 34 -17.48 -7.57 -16.35
C PRO A 34 -16.72 -8.66 -15.59
N SER A 35 -16.02 -9.57 -16.30
CA SER A 35 -15.30 -10.70 -15.72
C SER A 35 -13.81 -10.45 -15.48
N ALA A 36 -13.31 -9.24 -15.79
CA ALA A 36 -11.91 -8.90 -15.54
C ALA A 36 -11.69 -8.57 -14.05
N SER A 37 -10.54 -8.97 -13.53
CA SER A 37 -10.01 -8.36 -12.31
C SER A 37 -9.69 -6.90 -12.62
N LYS A 38 -10.22 -5.97 -11.83
CA LYS A 38 -10.10 -4.53 -12.04
C LYS A 38 -9.17 -3.95 -10.99
N MET A 39 -8.49 -2.87 -11.34
CA MET A 39 -7.59 -2.16 -10.43
C MET A 39 -7.42 -0.73 -10.92
N ALA A 40 -7.48 0.23 -10.00
CA ALA A 40 -7.12 1.62 -10.27
C ALA A 40 -5.82 1.96 -9.52
N ILE A 41 -4.91 2.68 -10.18
CA ILE A 41 -3.69 3.23 -9.56
C ILE A 41 -3.76 4.74 -9.66
N LEU A 42 -3.75 5.41 -8.52
CA LEU A 42 -3.60 6.86 -8.41
C LEU A 42 -2.16 7.16 -8.02
N ILE A 43 -1.43 7.89 -8.86
CA ILE A 43 -0.07 8.36 -8.58
C ILE A 43 -0.16 9.85 -8.25
N THR A 44 0.25 10.26 -7.05
CA THR A 44 0.04 11.65 -6.61
C THR A 44 1.04 12.09 -5.54
N ASP A 45 1.43 13.36 -5.61
CA ASP A 45 2.20 14.11 -4.63
C ASP A 45 1.35 15.12 -3.84
N ALA A 46 0.03 15.16 -4.06
CA ALA A 46 -0.87 16.15 -3.50
C ALA A 46 -2.21 15.55 -3.02
N PRO A 47 -2.87 16.17 -2.02
CA PRO A 47 -4.22 15.80 -1.61
C PRO A 47 -5.30 16.24 -2.60
N PRO A 48 -6.53 15.68 -2.54
CA PRO A 48 -7.68 16.30 -3.19
C PRO A 48 -8.09 17.60 -2.51
N HIS A 49 -8.80 18.46 -3.25
CA HIS A 49 -9.53 19.58 -2.66
C HIS A 49 -10.56 19.15 -1.61
N GLY A 50 -10.81 20.03 -0.64
CA GLY A 50 -11.91 19.91 0.33
C GLY A 50 -11.55 19.24 1.66
N ILE A 51 -10.40 18.56 1.77
CA ILE A 51 -10.03 17.80 2.96
C ILE A 51 -9.47 18.67 4.12
N GLY A 52 -9.38 19.99 3.93
CA GLY A 52 -8.97 20.94 4.97
C GLY A 52 -7.50 21.36 4.92
N GLU A 53 -6.85 21.23 3.77
CA GLU A 53 -5.45 21.64 3.60
C GLU A 53 -5.27 23.16 3.60
N TYR A 54 -4.13 23.60 4.12
CA TYR A 54 -3.79 25.02 4.09
C TYR A 54 -3.53 25.47 2.65
N GLY A 55 -4.15 26.59 2.26
CA GLY A 55 -3.98 27.16 0.92
C GLY A 55 -4.82 26.49 -0.17
N ASP A 56 -5.77 25.62 0.20
CA ASP A 56 -6.76 25.05 -0.72
C ASP A 56 -7.65 26.15 -1.32
N GLY A 57 -7.60 26.31 -2.65
CA GLY A 57 -8.44 27.23 -3.41
C GLY A 57 -9.90 26.76 -3.51
N PHE A 58 -10.15 25.49 -3.24
CA PHE A 58 -11.47 24.85 -3.30
C PHE A 58 -11.79 24.11 -1.98
N PRO A 59 -11.87 24.83 -0.85
CA PRO A 59 -12.00 24.22 0.48
C PRO A 59 -13.33 23.50 0.71
N ASN A 60 -14.30 23.61 -0.20
CA ASN A 60 -15.57 22.88 -0.13
C ASN A 60 -15.64 21.73 -1.16
N GLY A 61 -14.50 21.33 -1.72
CA GLY A 61 -14.38 20.27 -2.72
C GLY A 61 -14.24 20.82 -4.14
N SER A 62 -13.83 19.92 -5.05
CA SER A 62 -13.60 20.21 -6.46
C SER A 62 -14.86 20.77 -7.16
N PRO A 63 -14.72 21.65 -8.17
CA PRO A 63 -15.86 22.18 -8.95
C PRO A 63 -16.71 21.13 -9.69
N ASP A 64 -16.22 19.90 -9.82
CA ASP A 64 -16.95 18.77 -10.42
C ASP A 64 -18.10 18.23 -9.54
N GLY A 65 -18.21 18.72 -8.30
CA GLY A 65 -19.23 18.33 -7.33
C GLY A 65 -19.14 16.88 -6.87
N GLN A 66 -18.01 16.21 -7.10
CA GLN A 66 -17.79 14.84 -6.66
C GLN A 66 -17.13 14.82 -5.28
N ASP A 67 -17.54 13.86 -4.46
CA ASP A 67 -16.90 13.57 -3.18
C ASP A 67 -16.00 12.32 -3.32
N PRO A 68 -14.72 12.38 -2.91
CA PRO A 68 -13.81 11.27 -3.11
C PRO A 68 -14.15 10.04 -2.26
N ILE A 69 -14.71 10.20 -1.06
CA ILE A 69 -15.14 9.08 -0.21
C ILE A 69 -16.34 8.37 -0.86
N VAL A 70 -17.31 9.14 -1.37
CA VAL A 70 -18.44 8.61 -2.13
C VAL A 70 -17.97 7.87 -3.38
N LEU A 71 -17.00 8.41 -4.12
CA LEU A 71 -16.41 7.75 -5.28
C LEU A 71 -15.70 6.45 -4.89
N ALA A 72 -14.91 6.44 -3.82
CA ALA A 72 -14.27 5.22 -3.33
C ALA A 72 -15.28 4.13 -2.97
N ARG A 73 -16.43 4.48 -2.38
CA ARG A 73 -17.51 3.50 -2.13
C ARG A 73 -18.09 2.95 -3.43
N LYS A 74 -18.32 3.80 -4.45
CA LYS A 74 -18.76 3.35 -5.78
C LYS A 74 -17.73 2.44 -6.44
N MET A 75 -16.44 2.76 -6.35
CA MET A 75 -15.35 1.91 -6.84
C MET A 75 -15.33 0.56 -6.12
N SER A 76 -15.50 0.56 -4.79
CA SER A 76 -15.57 -0.66 -3.98
C SER A 76 -16.73 -1.58 -4.41
N ALA A 77 -17.94 -1.03 -4.56
CA ALA A 77 -19.11 -1.75 -5.05
C ALA A 77 -18.93 -2.29 -6.49
N ALA A 78 -18.23 -1.52 -7.35
CA ALA A 78 -17.88 -1.95 -8.71
C ALA A 78 -16.72 -2.99 -8.76
N GLY A 79 -16.14 -3.32 -7.60
CA GLY A 79 -15.01 -4.24 -7.47
C GLY A 79 -13.69 -3.69 -7.99
N ILE A 80 -13.47 -2.37 -7.87
CA ILE A 80 -12.28 -1.66 -8.33
C ILE A 80 -11.47 -1.22 -7.10
N PRO A 81 -10.50 -2.02 -6.62
CA PRO A 81 -9.56 -1.58 -5.59
C PRO A 81 -8.71 -0.41 -6.09
N LEU A 82 -8.49 0.57 -5.22
CA LEU A 82 -7.65 1.75 -5.46
C LEU A 82 -6.30 1.57 -4.77
N PHE A 83 -5.23 1.64 -5.54
CA PHE A 83 -3.87 1.71 -5.04
C PHE A 83 -3.38 3.14 -5.19
N VAL A 84 -2.94 3.75 -4.10
CA VAL A 84 -2.39 5.11 -4.13
C VAL A 84 -0.88 5.01 -4.05
N VAL A 85 -0.19 5.33 -5.13
CA VAL A 85 1.26 5.55 -5.13
C VAL A 85 1.50 6.98 -4.65
N ALA A 86 1.88 7.09 -3.38
CA ALA A 86 2.18 8.35 -2.72
C ALA A 86 3.60 8.78 -3.08
N CYS A 87 3.74 9.88 -3.82
CA CYS A 87 5.03 10.44 -4.18
C CYS A 87 5.63 11.19 -2.98
N GLU A 88 6.57 10.54 -2.31
CA GLU A 88 7.17 11.03 -1.07
C GLU A 88 8.55 11.65 -1.34
N PRO A 89 8.96 12.69 -0.58
CA PRO A 89 8.35 13.26 0.63
C PRO A 89 7.30 14.36 0.37
N ALA A 90 6.90 14.59 -0.89
CA ALA A 90 6.05 15.73 -1.25
C ALA A 90 4.66 15.62 -0.62
N LEU A 91 4.06 14.42 -0.69
CA LEU A 91 2.74 14.17 -0.12
C LEU A 91 2.70 14.35 1.40
N SER A 92 3.69 13.83 2.14
CA SER A 92 3.77 14.00 3.60
C SER A 92 4.03 15.43 4.08
N GLY A 93 4.33 16.36 3.16
CA GLY A 93 4.37 17.79 3.44
C GLY A 93 3.00 18.40 3.74
N TYR A 94 1.92 17.73 3.34
CA TYR A 94 0.54 18.15 3.58
C TYR A 94 0.00 17.66 4.93
N GLN A 95 -0.96 18.39 5.51
CA GLN A 95 -1.41 18.13 6.88
C GLN A 95 -2.30 16.91 7.01
N HIS A 96 -3.09 16.58 5.99
CA HIS A 96 -4.15 15.58 6.02
C HIS A 96 -4.01 14.52 4.92
N ALA A 97 -3.24 14.80 3.87
CA ALA A 97 -3.12 13.97 2.67
C ALA A 97 -2.84 12.48 2.94
N VAL A 98 -1.81 12.16 3.73
CA VAL A 98 -1.38 10.78 3.99
C VAL A 98 -2.50 9.97 4.66
N ASP A 99 -3.05 10.47 5.78
CA ASP A 99 -4.13 9.79 6.50
C ASP A 99 -5.39 9.67 5.64
N PHE A 100 -5.69 10.69 4.82
CA PHE A 100 -6.80 10.68 3.90
C PHE A 100 -6.68 9.55 2.87
N TYR A 101 -5.52 9.40 2.22
CA TYR A 101 -5.32 8.35 1.23
C TYR A 101 -5.34 6.96 1.86
N HIS A 102 -4.76 6.77 3.06
CA HIS A 102 -4.90 5.51 3.80
C HIS A 102 -6.37 5.18 4.13
N GLY A 103 -7.18 6.17 4.52
CA GLY A 103 -8.61 5.99 4.70
C GLY A 103 -9.34 5.62 3.41
N LEU A 104 -9.00 6.30 2.31
CA LEU A 104 -9.63 6.10 1.01
C LEU A 104 -9.38 4.70 0.43
N VAL A 105 -8.13 4.22 0.48
CA VAL A 105 -7.79 2.87 -0.01
C VAL A 105 -8.41 1.78 0.86
N SER A 106 -8.60 2.02 2.16
CA SER A 106 -9.28 1.10 3.08
C SER A 106 -10.72 0.81 2.62
N ILE A 107 -11.44 1.82 2.10
CA ILE A 107 -12.80 1.67 1.56
C ILE A 107 -12.83 0.72 0.37
N THR A 108 -11.83 0.80 -0.51
CA THR A 108 -11.77 0.01 -1.75
C THR A 108 -11.10 -1.36 -1.59
N GLY A 109 -10.50 -1.62 -0.42
CA GLY A 109 -9.66 -2.80 -0.18
C GLY A 109 -8.34 -2.76 -0.98
N GLY A 110 -7.80 -1.57 -1.24
CA GLY A 110 -6.48 -1.39 -1.83
C GLY A 110 -5.42 -1.03 -0.78
N MET A 111 -4.36 -0.32 -1.19
CA MET A 111 -3.31 0.15 -0.28
C MET A 111 -2.65 1.44 -0.76
N THR A 112 -2.07 2.18 0.19
CA THR A 112 -1.19 3.30 -0.07
C THR A 112 0.24 2.79 -0.11
N VAL A 113 0.97 3.12 -1.16
CA VAL A 113 2.35 2.69 -1.44
C VAL A 113 3.22 3.95 -1.42
N PRO A 114 3.97 4.22 -0.33
CA PRO A 114 4.89 5.34 -0.29
C PRO A 114 6.06 5.08 -1.23
N LEU A 115 6.26 5.94 -2.23
CA LEU A 115 7.30 5.79 -3.23
C LEU A 115 8.22 7.01 -3.19
N THR A 116 9.49 6.77 -2.88
CA THR A 116 10.52 7.83 -2.78
C THR A 116 11.36 7.95 -4.05
N THR A 117 11.31 6.92 -4.91
CA THR A 117 11.94 6.90 -6.23
C THR A 117 11.05 6.32 -7.33
N ALA A 118 11.05 6.95 -8.49
CA ALA A 118 10.29 6.47 -9.66
C ALA A 118 10.81 5.14 -10.23
N SER A 119 12.05 4.73 -9.92
CA SER A 119 12.61 3.48 -10.46
C SER A 119 11.90 2.22 -9.97
N LEU A 120 11.18 2.30 -8.85
CA LEU A 120 10.38 1.19 -8.31
C LEU A 120 8.93 1.15 -8.84
N LEU A 121 8.46 2.17 -9.57
CA LEU A 121 7.06 2.31 -9.96
C LEU A 121 6.55 1.12 -10.79
N SER A 122 7.32 0.67 -11.78
CA SER A 122 6.95 -0.48 -12.62
C SER A 122 6.79 -1.76 -11.79
N HIS A 123 7.68 -1.97 -10.81
CA HIS A 123 7.65 -3.12 -9.91
C HIS A 123 6.43 -3.07 -8.99
N VAL A 124 6.10 -1.90 -8.44
CA VAL A 124 4.85 -1.68 -7.67
C VAL A 124 3.63 -2.08 -8.50
N VAL A 125 3.52 -1.59 -9.74
CA VAL A 125 2.36 -1.85 -10.61
C VAL A 125 2.20 -3.34 -10.86
N ILE A 126 3.30 -4.05 -11.17
CA ILE A 126 3.28 -5.49 -11.43
C ILE A 126 2.89 -6.28 -10.17
N ALA A 127 3.51 -5.97 -9.04
CA ALA A 127 3.25 -6.66 -7.77
C ALA A 127 1.80 -6.48 -7.33
N ALA A 128 1.31 -5.24 -7.36
CA ALA A 128 -0.06 -4.90 -6.98
C ALA A 128 -1.09 -5.55 -7.92
N ALA A 129 -0.83 -5.62 -9.23
CA ALA A 129 -1.70 -6.33 -10.17
C ALA A 129 -1.76 -7.84 -9.86
N GLY A 130 -0.63 -8.46 -9.52
CA GLY A 130 -0.57 -9.86 -9.12
C GLY A 130 -1.39 -10.15 -7.85
N GLU A 131 -1.27 -9.28 -6.85
CA GLU A 131 -2.05 -9.38 -5.61
C GLU A 131 -3.56 -9.24 -5.87
N VAL A 132 -3.96 -8.26 -6.69
CA VAL A 132 -5.38 -8.08 -7.07
C VAL A 132 -5.93 -9.31 -7.79
N MET A 133 -5.18 -9.93 -8.69
CA MET A 133 -5.62 -11.15 -9.39
C MET A 133 -5.86 -12.31 -8.42
N ASP A 134 -4.98 -12.49 -7.43
CA ASP A 134 -5.12 -13.56 -6.43
C ASP A 134 -6.31 -13.29 -5.49
N LEU A 135 -6.46 -12.06 -5.01
CA LEU A 135 -7.58 -11.68 -4.14
C LEU A 135 -8.93 -11.74 -4.86
N ASP A 136 -9.00 -11.31 -6.12
CA ASP A 136 -10.24 -11.37 -6.90
C ASP A 136 -10.63 -12.82 -7.23
N ARG A 137 -9.66 -13.72 -7.43
CA ARG A 137 -9.93 -15.17 -7.51
C ARG A 137 -10.54 -15.68 -6.20
N LEU A 138 -9.90 -15.41 -5.06
CA LEU A 138 -10.39 -15.84 -3.75
C LEU A 138 -11.78 -15.28 -3.44
N HIS A 139 -12.04 -14.04 -3.84
CA HIS A 139 -13.35 -13.42 -3.67
C HIS A 139 -14.43 -14.14 -4.47
N ARG A 140 -14.15 -14.55 -5.72
CA ARG A 140 -15.11 -15.33 -6.51
C ARG A 140 -15.37 -16.71 -5.94
N GLU A 141 -14.37 -17.31 -5.30
CA GLU A 141 -14.48 -18.63 -4.69
C GLU A 141 -15.20 -18.59 -3.33
N LEU A 142 -15.02 -17.53 -2.54
CA LEU A 142 -15.39 -17.51 -1.11
C LEU A 142 -16.31 -16.37 -0.70
N GLY A 143 -16.55 -15.38 -1.57
CA GLY A 143 -17.30 -14.16 -1.26
C GLY A 143 -18.68 -14.45 -0.68
N ASP A 144 -19.43 -15.40 -1.28
CA ASP A 144 -20.75 -15.80 -0.80
C ASP A 144 -20.70 -16.40 0.61
N SER A 145 -19.73 -17.27 0.88
CA SER A 145 -19.55 -17.86 2.23
C SER A 145 -19.15 -16.82 3.28
N VAL A 146 -18.31 -15.86 2.90
CA VAL A 146 -17.92 -14.74 3.77
C VAL A 146 -19.14 -13.88 4.10
N LEU A 147 -19.98 -13.58 3.09
CA LEU A 147 -21.21 -12.80 3.26
C LEU A 147 -22.24 -13.51 4.15
N GLU A 148 -22.45 -14.81 3.95
CA GLU A 148 -23.32 -15.61 4.81
C GLU A 148 -22.83 -15.60 6.25
N ARG A 149 -21.51 -15.73 6.47
CA ARG A 149 -20.93 -15.67 7.81
C ARG A 149 -21.12 -14.31 8.46
N MET A 150 -20.89 -13.22 7.73
CA MET A 150 -21.12 -11.86 8.21
C MET A 150 -22.58 -11.63 8.61
N LYS A 151 -23.54 -12.06 7.76
CA LYS A 151 -24.97 -11.98 8.08
C LYS A 151 -25.31 -12.77 9.34
N GLY A 152 -24.76 -13.99 9.46
CA GLY A 152 -24.96 -14.83 10.64
C GLY A 152 -24.48 -14.18 11.94
N LEU A 153 -23.29 -13.58 11.93
CA LEU A 153 -22.74 -12.88 13.11
C LEU A 153 -23.45 -11.55 13.40
N SER A 154 -23.86 -10.80 12.37
CA SER A 154 -24.62 -9.56 12.55
C SER A 154 -25.92 -9.77 13.33
N LEU A 155 -26.61 -10.89 13.14
CA LEU A 155 -27.85 -11.22 13.87
C LEU A 155 -27.62 -11.43 15.39
N HIS A 156 -26.41 -11.80 15.80
CA HIS A 156 -26.06 -12.01 17.21
C HIS A 156 -25.52 -10.73 17.88
N LEU A 157 -25.10 -9.74 17.08
CA LEU A 157 -24.57 -8.46 17.56
C LEU A 157 -25.68 -7.49 18.00
N ASP A 158 -26.91 -7.65 17.50
CA ASP A 158 -28.07 -6.82 17.87
C ASP A 158 -28.46 -6.95 19.36
N GLU A 159 -27.88 -7.91 20.10
CA GLU A 159 -28.12 -8.10 21.54
C GLU A 159 -27.13 -7.35 22.45
N GLN A 160 -26.04 -6.80 21.91
CA GLN A 160 -25.07 -5.99 22.67
C GLN A 160 -25.19 -4.51 22.28
N GLU A 161 -25.83 -3.72 23.16
CA GLU A 161 -25.97 -2.26 23.03
C GLU A 161 -24.60 -1.57 22.88
N THR A 162 -24.19 -1.26 21.65
CA THR A 162 -23.14 -0.27 21.38
C THR A 162 -23.71 0.90 20.61
N ASN A 163 -23.52 2.12 21.12
CA ASN A 163 -24.08 3.35 20.59
C ASN A 163 -23.48 3.80 19.22
N ASP A 164 -22.50 3.08 18.67
CA ASP A 164 -21.85 3.42 17.40
C ASP A 164 -21.91 2.26 16.38
N PRO A 165 -22.77 2.35 15.34
CA PRO A 165 -22.93 1.30 14.34
C PRO A 165 -21.68 1.07 13.49
N SER A 166 -20.80 2.08 13.34
CA SER A 166 -19.57 1.93 12.56
C SER A 166 -18.56 0.99 13.25
N SER A 167 -18.48 1.08 14.58
CA SER A 167 -17.65 0.21 15.41
C SER A 167 -18.11 -1.25 15.42
N ALA A 168 -19.43 -1.49 15.30
CA ALA A 168 -20.00 -2.83 15.22
C ALA A 168 -19.63 -3.53 13.89
N ILE A 169 -19.74 -2.81 12.76
CA ILE A 169 -19.33 -3.33 11.45
C ILE A 169 -17.84 -3.64 11.44
N MET A 170 -17.00 -2.80 12.04
CA MET A 170 -15.55 -3.04 12.08
C MET A 170 -15.21 -4.31 12.88
N ARG A 171 -15.78 -4.48 14.07
CA ARG A 171 -15.60 -5.71 14.87
C ARG A 171 -16.08 -6.95 14.14
N LEU A 172 -17.21 -6.86 13.45
CA LEU A 172 -17.74 -7.94 12.61
C LEU A 172 -16.75 -8.31 11.50
N VAL A 173 -16.23 -7.32 10.78
CA VAL A 173 -15.23 -7.52 9.73
C VAL A 173 -13.98 -8.16 10.32
N ASP A 174 -13.46 -7.65 11.43
CA ASP A 174 -12.22 -8.15 12.03
C ASP A 174 -12.38 -9.61 12.49
N GLN A 175 -13.51 -9.96 13.13
CA GLN A 175 -13.82 -11.34 13.50
C GLN A 175 -13.88 -12.27 12.29
N VAL A 176 -14.62 -11.89 11.24
CA VAL A 176 -14.72 -12.70 10.01
C VAL A 176 -13.37 -12.80 9.30
N SER A 177 -12.55 -11.75 9.38
CA SER A 177 -11.21 -11.73 8.80
C SER A 177 -10.29 -12.73 9.47
N SER A 178 -10.33 -12.83 10.81
CA SER A 178 -9.54 -13.81 11.57
C SER A 178 -9.97 -15.24 11.25
N GLU A 179 -11.28 -15.53 11.26
CA GLU A 179 -11.79 -16.86 10.88
C GLU A 179 -11.44 -17.24 9.44
N LEU A 180 -11.53 -16.27 8.51
CA LEU A 180 -11.18 -16.47 7.11
C LEU A 180 -9.68 -16.71 6.94
N HIS A 181 -8.85 -15.95 7.64
CA HIS A 181 -7.39 -16.10 7.62
C HIS A 181 -6.98 -17.50 8.11
N GLU A 182 -7.47 -17.93 9.29
CA GLU A 182 -7.22 -19.28 9.80
C GLU A 182 -7.65 -20.37 8.82
N LYS A 183 -8.85 -20.24 8.25
CA LYS A 183 -9.36 -21.20 7.25
C LYS A 183 -8.49 -21.26 6.00
N LEU A 184 -7.97 -20.13 5.54
CA LEU A 184 -7.10 -20.07 4.37
C LEU A 184 -5.68 -20.58 4.66
N LEU A 185 -5.16 -20.36 5.86
CA LEU A 185 -3.91 -20.97 6.32
C LEU A 185 -4.03 -22.51 6.35
N LEU A 186 -5.11 -23.05 6.89
CA LEU A 186 -5.37 -24.50 6.91
C LEU A 186 -5.55 -25.10 5.50
N ARG A 187 -6.01 -24.28 4.54
CA ARG A 187 -6.09 -24.66 3.12
C ARG A 187 -4.74 -24.56 2.40
N ASN A 188 -3.70 -24.07 3.07
CA ASN A 188 -2.39 -23.79 2.49
C ASN A 188 -2.50 -22.84 1.28
N GLU A 189 -3.31 -21.79 1.43
CA GLU A 189 -3.57 -20.81 0.38
C GLU A 189 -2.43 -19.79 0.30
N ASN A 190 -1.74 -19.77 -0.85
CA ASN A 190 -0.67 -18.83 -1.12
C ASN A 190 -1.14 -17.70 -2.02
N THR A 191 -0.71 -16.47 -1.71
CA THR A 191 -1.05 -15.27 -2.45
C THR A 191 0.17 -14.41 -2.69
N LYS A 192 0.13 -13.60 -3.74
CA LYS A 192 1.13 -12.57 -4.01
C LYS A 192 0.95 -11.39 -3.07
N GLN A 193 2.03 -10.88 -2.52
CA GLN A 193 2.06 -9.77 -1.57
C GLN A 193 3.06 -8.71 -2.04
N LEU A 194 2.58 -7.48 -2.15
CA LEU A 194 3.43 -6.30 -2.26
C LEU A 194 3.88 -5.85 -0.85
N ILE A 195 5.18 -5.93 -0.59
CA ILE A 195 5.80 -5.45 0.64
C ILE A 195 6.68 -4.26 0.26
N ILE A 196 6.40 -3.10 0.85
CA ILE A 196 7.21 -1.90 0.67
C ILE A 196 7.63 -1.38 2.03
N GLU A 197 8.86 -0.87 2.11
CA GLU A 197 9.35 -0.25 3.32
C GLU A 197 8.46 0.94 3.72
N SER A 198 7.88 0.87 4.93
CA SER A 198 7.12 1.99 5.49
C SER A 198 8.07 3.13 5.87
N ILE A 199 7.78 4.32 5.36
CA ILE A 199 8.50 5.55 5.69
C ILE A 199 7.70 6.46 6.63
N TYR A 200 6.48 6.06 7.00
CA TYR A 200 5.60 6.85 7.84
C TYR A 200 5.84 6.58 9.32
N ARG A 201 5.65 7.61 10.14
CA ARG A 201 5.64 7.50 11.60
C ARG A 201 4.22 7.16 12.06
N GLU A 202 4.09 6.12 12.86
CA GLU A 202 2.83 5.78 13.50
C GLU A 202 2.47 6.80 14.60
N SER A 203 1.18 7.12 14.71
CA SER A 203 0.66 8.00 15.75
C SER A 203 -0.83 7.73 15.96
N GLU A 204 -1.32 7.92 17.19
CA GLU A 204 -2.74 7.76 17.51
C GLU A 204 -3.63 8.69 16.69
N GLU A 205 -3.16 9.91 16.41
CA GLU A 205 -3.89 10.87 15.58
C GLU A 205 -4.03 10.39 14.14
N SER A 206 -2.98 9.81 13.56
CA SER A 206 -3.05 9.21 12.23
C SER A 206 -4.02 8.04 12.19
N THR A 207 -3.94 7.12 13.15
CA THR A 207 -4.86 5.98 13.25
C THR A 207 -6.32 6.43 13.39
N HIS A 208 -6.56 7.44 14.24
CA HIS A 208 -7.89 8.08 14.38
C HIS A 208 -8.35 8.70 13.06
N ASN A 209 -7.51 9.48 12.38
CA ASN A 209 -7.86 10.14 11.13
C ASN A 209 -8.20 9.14 10.01
N ILE A 210 -7.40 8.08 9.85
CA ILE A 210 -7.64 7.01 8.87
C ILE A 210 -8.99 6.35 9.13
N ARG A 211 -9.34 6.11 10.40
CA ARG A 211 -10.64 5.58 10.79
C ARG A 211 -11.78 6.53 10.42
N VAL A 212 -11.66 7.82 10.75
CA VAL A 212 -12.66 8.84 10.40
C VAL A 212 -12.87 8.90 8.89
N TRP A 213 -11.79 8.96 8.10
CA TRP A 213 -11.87 9.06 6.64
C TRP A 213 -12.49 7.81 5.99
N SER A 214 -12.19 6.62 6.50
CA SER A 214 -12.72 5.37 5.95
C SER A 214 -14.21 5.13 6.30
N GLN A 215 -14.68 5.67 7.42
CA GLN A 215 -16.03 5.39 7.94
C GLN A 215 -17.05 6.48 7.61
N ALA A 216 -16.62 7.73 7.47
CA ALA A 216 -17.53 8.83 7.18
C ALA A 216 -18.29 8.61 5.84
N PRO A 217 -19.50 9.18 5.72
CA PRO A 217 -20.26 9.12 4.47
C PRO A 217 -19.63 9.98 3.36
N ASP A 218 -19.05 11.12 3.72
CA ASP A 218 -18.47 12.12 2.83
C ASP A 218 -17.38 12.94 3.56
N VAL A 219 -16.61 13.72 2.78
CA VAL A 219 -15.51 14.55 3.30
C VAL A 219 -16.02 15.62 4.25
N PHE A 220 -17.19 16.19 3.97
CA PHE A 220 -17.77 17.26 4.79
C PHE A 220 -18.07 16.80 6.22
N SER A 221 -18.57 15.57 6.37
CA SER A 221 -18.87 14.93 7.65
C SER A 221 -17.60 14.47 8.37
N ALA A 222 -16.59 14.02 7.63
CA ALA A 222 -15.31 13.58 8.19
C ALA A 222 -14.48 14.75 8.76
N ARG A 223 -14.33 15.82 7.97
CA ARG A 223 -13.36 16.91 8.20
C ARG A 223 -13.39 17.51 9.63
N PRO A 224 -14.54 17.78 10.27
CA PRO A 224 -14.58 18.33 11.63
C PRO A 224 -13.96 17.43 12.71
N HIS A 225 -13.84 16.13 12.44
CA HIS A 225 -13.37 15.13 13.40
C HIS A 225 -11.89 14.79 13.23
N ILE A 226 -11.21 15.40 12.27
CA ILE A 226 -9.80 15.16 11.94
C ILE A 226 -8.90 15.88 12.93
N ARG A 227 -7.94 15.13 13.48
CA ARG A 227 -6.94 15.60 14.43
C ARG A 227 -5.67 16.02 13.69
N LYS A 228 -5.03 17.07 14.18
CA LYS A 228 -3.76 17.52 13.65
C LYS A 228 -2.63 16.61 14.15
N VAL A 229 -1.91 16.00 13.22
CA VAL A 229 -0.68 15.25 13.54
C VAL A 229 0.46 16.24 13.78
N ILE A 230 1.06 16.22 14.97
CA ILE A 230 2.12 17.16 15.36
C ILE A 230 3.48 16.63 14.91
N GLY A 231 4.27 17.50 14.26
CA GLY A 231 5.63 17.19 13.82
C GLY A 231 5.68 16.49 12.45
N SER A 232 6.80 15.83 12.17
CA SER A 232 7.00 15.09 10.92
C SER A 232 6.10 13.86 10.86
N ARG A 233 5.47 13.62 9.71
CA ARG A 233 4.76 12.38 9.37
C ARG A 233 5.68 11.25 8.93
N LEU A 234 6.93 11.58 8.61
CA LEU A 234 7.95 10.62 8.21
C LEU A 234 8.68 10.04 9.42
N SER A 235 9.03 8.77 9.34
CA SER A 235 9.74 8.02 10.37
C SER A 235 11.13 8.61 10.62
N GLN A 236 11.63 8.46 11.85
CA GLN A 236 12.95 8.96 12.21
C GLN A 236 14.05 8.28 11.39
N LYS A 237 13.90 6.97 11.12
CA LYS A 237 14.75 6.18 10.22
C LYS A 237 14.87 6.83 8.85
N PHE A 238 13.74 7.16 8.20
CA PHE A 238 13.74 7.78 6.88
C PHE A 238 14.39 9.17 6.89
N LEU A 239 14.09 9.99 7.91
CA LEU A 239 14.67 11.32 8.06
C LEU A 239 16.20 11.26 8.20
N ASP A 240 16.71 10.32 8.99
CA ASP A 240 18.15 10.16 9.22
C ASP A 240 18.87 9.62 7.98
N MET A 241 18.28 8.64 7.28
CA MET A 241 18.77 8.17 5.98
C MET A 241 18.87 9.33 4.99
N ARG A 242 17.81 10.14 4.87
CA ARG A 242 17.79 11.29 3.96
C ARG A 242 18.85 12.34 4.34
N ARG A 243 19.02 12.64 5.63
CA ARG A 243 20.06 13.56 6.12
C ARG A 243 21.46 13.04 5.78
N ALA A 244 21.74 11.75 5.98
CA ALA A 244 23.02 11.14 5.65
C ALA A 244 23.32 11.22 4.14
N SER A 245 22.34 10.92 3.30
CA SER A 245 22.46 11.03 1.83
C SER A 245 22.72 12.46 1.34
N HIS A 246 22.22 13.48 2.05
CA HIS A 246 22.54 14.88 1.78
C HIS A 246 23.91 15.31 2.33
N ALA A 247 24.32 14.81 3.49
CA ALA A 247 25.62 15.11 4.09
C ALA A 247 26.80 14.55 3.27
N GLY A 248 26.60 13.40 2.58
CA GLY A 248 27.58 12.83 1.65
C GLY A 248 27.81 13.66 0.36
N LYS A 249 26.95 14.66 0.09
CA LYS A 249 27.10 15.61 -1.03
C LYS A 249 27.78 16.91 -0.59
N ALA A 250 28.68 16.85 0.38
CA ALA A 250 29.50 17.98 0.80
C ALA A 250 30.46 18.39 -0.33
N TRP A 251 30.20 19.58 -0.87
CA TRP A 251 31.05 20.47 -1.66
C TRP A 251 32.52 20.02 -1.82
N HIS A 252 32.90 19.54 -3.01
CA HIS A 252 34.30 19.64 -3.43
C HIS A 252 34.56 21.12 -3.79
N PRO A 253 35.46 21.84 -3.11
CA PRO A 253 35.84 23.17 -3.56
C PRO A 253 36.45 23.03 -4.95
N VAL A 254 35.76 23.58 -5.96
CA VAL A 254 36.30 23.71 -7.31
C VAL A 254 37.64 24.46 -7.17
N PRO A 255 38.78 23.92 -7.67
CA PRO A 255 40.03 24.66 -7.65
C PRO A 255 39.81 25.97 -8.40
N ARG A 256 40.07 27.09 -7.73
CA ARG A 256 40.00 28.43 -8.33
C ARG A 256 41.03 28.51 -9.47
N ILE A 257 40.59 28.28 -10.71
CA ILE A 257 41.39 28.54 -11.90
C ILE A 257 41.43 30.06 -12.11
N VAL A 258 42.63 30.63 -12.02
CA VAL A 258 42.93 32.02 -12.40
C VAL A 258 42.66 32.23 -13.90
N PRO A 259 42.07 33.36 -14.32
CA PRO A 259 41.67 33.53 -15.71
C PRO A 259 42.89 33.80 -16.58
N ALA A 260 43.18 32.90 -17.53
CA ALA A 260 43.99 33.20 -18.70
C ALA A 260 43.08 33.54 -19.88
N ALA A 261 43.53 34.48 -20.70
CA ALA A 261 42.75 35.19 -21.72
C ALA A 261 42.08 34.27 -22.76
N SER A 262 40.94 34.80 -23.23
CA SER A 262 40.01 34.34 -24.26
C SER A 262 40.58 33.70 -25.53
N SER A 263 39.96 32.59 -25.94
CA SER A 263 39.59 32.32 -27.34
C SER A 263 38.34 31.43 -27.37
N ILE A 264 37.36 31.78 -28.20
CA ILE A 264 36.08 31.08 -28.36
C ILE A 264 36.19 30.11 -29.54
N PRO A 265 35.95 28.80 -29.36
CA PRO A 265 35.48 27.94 -30.43
C PRO A 265 34.03 27.52 -30.17
N THR A 266 33.16 27.81 -31.12
CA THR A 266 31.78 27.34 -31.19
C THR A 266 31.74 25.83 -31.45
N THR A 267 31.22 25.05 -30.51
CA THR A 267 30.83 23.65 -30.70
C THR A 267 29.33 23.45 -30.37
N PRO A 268 28.60 22.59 -31.11
CA PRO A 268 27.17 22.36 -30.91
C PRO A 268 26.89 21.49 -29.68
N PRO A 269 25.64 21.49 -29.14
CA PRO A 269 25.31 20.78 -27.92
C PRO A 269 25.28 19.25 -28.14
N PRO A 270 25.61 18.44 -27.12
CA PRO A 270 25.60 16.98 -27.23
C PRO A 270 24.17 16.44 -27.30
N SER A 271 23.97 15.48 -28.20
CA SER A 271 22.75 14.68 -28.32
C SER A 271 22.54 13.81 -27.08
N ARG A 272 21.33 13.83 -26.51
CA ARG A 272 20.87 12.85 -25.52
C ARG A 272 20.91 11.46 -26.14
N ASN A 273 21.78 10.58 -25.66
CA ASN A 273 21.70 9.15 -25.97
C ASN A 273 20.51 8.56 -25.20
N MET A 274 19.42 8.29 -25.92
CA MET A 274 18.36 7.40 -25.46
C MET A 274 18.89 5.97 -25.55
N VAL A 275 18.90 5.25 -24.42
CA VAL A 275 19.05 3.79 -24.41
C VAL A 275 17.78 3.23 -25.05
N GLN A 276 17.89 2.71 -26.28
CA GLN A 276 16.76 2.23 -27.08
C GLN A 276 16.50 0.71 -26.99
N ASP A 277 17.28 -0.05 -26.23
CA ASP A 277 17.10 -1.50 -26.18
C ASP A 277 16.27 -1.94 -24.96
N PHE A 278 14.96 -2.03 -25.17
CA PHE A 278 14.11 -2.93 -24.39
C PHE A 278 14.06 -4.26 -25.12
N GLN A 279 14.62 -5.32 -24.52
CA GLN A 279 14.24 -6.67 -24.95
C GLN A 279 12.77 -6.87 -24.59
N ALA A 280 11.94 -6.93 -25.63
CA ALA A 280 10.55 -7.35 -25.49
C ALA A 280 10.52 -8.78 -24.95
N PHE A 281 9.81 -8.98 -23.86
CA PHE A 281 9.47 -10.31 -23.36
C PHE A 281 8.45 -10.90 -24.34
N GLU A 282 8.93 -11.61 -25.36
CA GLU A 282 8.07 -12.44 -26.21
C GLU A 282 7.57 -13.62 -25.38
N ALA A 283 6.29 -13.59 -25.02
CA ALA A 283 5.60 -14.73 -24.43
C ALA A 283 5.42 -15.80 -25.51
N ASN A 284 6.37 -16.74 -25.60
CA ASN A 284 6.17 -17.94 -26.41
C ASN A 284 5.27 -18.93 -25.64
N PRO A 285 4.20 -19.46 -26.26
CA PRO A 285 3.31 -20.41 -25.63
C PRO A 285 3.95 -21.80 -25.63
N GLY A 286 4.45 -22.23 -24.48
CA GLY A 286 4.83 -23.63 -24.28
C GLY A 286 6.05 -23.84 -23.39
N LEU A 287 5.89 -23.68 -22.08
CA LEU A 287 6.71 -24.41 -21.12
C LEU A 287 5.82 -25.46 -20.44
N ARG A 288 5.87 -26.69 -20.95
CA ARG A 288 5.47 -27.88 -20.18
C ARG A 288 6.62 -28.19 -19.23
N MET A 289 6.39 -28.06 -17.94
CA MET A 289 7.31 -28.56 -16.92
C MET A 289 7.32 -30.09 -16.96
N GLN A 290 8.40 -30.65 -17.48
CA GLN A 290 8.67 -32.09 -17.47
C GLN A 290 9.43 -32.41 -16.17
N MET A 291 8.75 -33.10 -15.26
CA MET A 291 9.36 -33.71 -14.08
C MET A 291 10.42 -34.72 -14.53
N SER A 292 11.69 -34.43 -14.27
CA SER A 292 12.76 -35.42 -14.30
C SER A 292 13.38 -35.48 -12.92
N GLY A 293 13.04 -36.54 -12.19
CA GLY A 293 13.67 -36.87 -10.92
C GLY A 293 15.12 -37.31 -11.11
N THR A 294 15.96 -36.87 -10.19
CA THR A 294 17.21 -37.58 -9.87
C THR A 294 17.37 -37.59 -8.35
N LEU A 295 17.28 -38.81 -7.83
CA LEU A 295 17.42 -39.18 -6.44
C LEU A 295 18.89 -39.07 -6.03
N HIS A 296 19.21 -38.18 -5.09
CA HIS A 296 20.47 -38.25 -4.35
C HIS A 296 20.17 -38.62 -2.90
N GLN A 297 20.35 -39.90 -2.61
CA GLN A 297 20.49 -40.45 -1.26
C GLN A 297 21.75 -39.84 -0.61
N ALA A 298 21.58 -39.13 0.50
CA ALA A 298 22.65 -38.88 1.44
C ALA A 298 22.24 -39.43 2.81
N ARG A 299 23.14 -40.23 3.35
CA ARG A 299 23.01 -41.14 4.49
C ARG A 299 22.71 -40.42 5.80
N PHE A 300 21.81 -41.02 6.57
CA PHE A 300 21.68 -40.81 8.01
C PHE A 300 22.96 -41.25 8.72
N ASN A 301 23.47 -40.39 9.60
CA ASN A 301 24.32 -40.83 10.71
C ASN A 301 23.79 -40.22 12.01
N ASP A 302 23.51 -41.12 12.92
CA ASP A 302 23.03 -40.94 14.29
C ASP A 302 24.21 -40.54 15.19
N GLN A 303 24.04 -39.50 16.00
CA GLN A 303 24.74 -39.36 17.29
C GLN A 303 24.15 -38.24 18.17
N SER A 304 23.43 -38.71 19.18
CA SER A 304 23.09 -38.14 20.49
C SER A 304 24.00 -37.05 21.09
N TYR A 305 23.39 -36.00 21.68
CA TYR A 305 23.75 -35.40 22.99
C TYR A 305 22.48 -34.74 23.58
N ARG A 306 21.86 -35.36 24.59
CA ARG A 306 21.99 -35.12 26.04
C ARG A 306 21.30 -33.85 26.56
N THR A 307 20.32 -34.14 27.40
CA THR A 307 19.54 -33.29 28.31
C THR A 307 20.41 -32.72 29.43
N SER A 308 20.15 -31.49 29.86
CA SER A 308 20.38 -31.08 31.24
C SER A 308 19.32 -30.06 31.68
N SER A 309 18.61 -30.46 32.71
CA SER A 309 17.68 -29.72 33.56
C SER A 309 18.36 -28.60 34.36
N THR A 310 17.66 -27.50 34.55
CA THR A 310 17.67 -26.70 35.79
C THR A 310 16.32 -26.01 35.93
N ASP A 311 15.70 -26.24 37.08
CA ASP A 311 14.37 -25.80 37.52
C ASP A 311 14.37 -24.38 38.14
N MET A 312 13.14 -23.88 38.40
CA MET A 312 12.68 -22.96 39.46
C MET A 312 12.99 -21.45 39.27
N ASP A 313 12.10 -20.48 39.50
CA ASP A 313 10.92 -20.38 40.38
C ASP A 313 9.88 -19.36 39.87
N ASP A 314 8.68 -19.49 40.44
CA ASP A 314 7.42 -18.75 40.28
C ASP A 314 7.43 -17.26 40.73
N ASP A 315 6.43 -16.49 40.23
CA ASP A 315 5.31 -15.88 40.99
C ASP A 315 4.88 -14.45 40.54
N ASP A 316 3.54 -14.34 40.41
CA ASP A 316 2.62 -13.23 40.77
C ASP A 316 2.21 -12.10 39.79
N ASP A 317 0.95 -12.24 39.31
CA ASP A 317 -0.22 -11.34 39.37
C ASP A 317 -0.22 -9.90 38.80
N GLY A 318 -1.28 -9.60 38.02
CA GLY A 318 -1.89 -8.25 37.98
C GLY A 318 -2.39 -7.70 36.63
N ASP A 319 -3.66 -7.99 36.30
CA ASP A 319 -4.68 -7.12 35.67
C ASP A 319 -4.36 -5.97 34.67
N GLY A 320 -5.09 -5.96 33.53
CA GLY A 320 -5.58 -4.68 32.95
C GLY A 320 -5.63 -4.53 31.43
N TYR A 321 -6.82 -4.79 30.85
CA TYR A 321 -7.40 -4.26 29.60
C TYR A 321 -6.67 -4.46 28.25
N GLY A 322 -7.38 -5.14 27.35
CA GLY A 322 -6.98 -5.48 25.99
C GLY A 322 -6.61 -4.28 25.11
N ASP A 323 -5.40 -4.38 24.57
CA ASP A 323 -4.76 -3.50 23.62
C ASP A 323 -5.13 -3.94 22.20
N ASP A 324 -6.18 -3.35 21.62
CA ASP A 324 -6.48 -3.43 20.18
C ASP A 324 -5.59 -2.41 19.43
N ALA A 325 -4.27 -2.62 19.51
CA ALA A 325 -3.29 -1.95 18.67
C ALA A 325 -3.22 -2.68 17.33
N PHE A 326 -3.28 -1.88 16.26
CA PHE A 326 -3.09 -2.31 14.89
C PHE A 326 -1.73 -3.03 14.76
N MET A 327 -1.74 -4.36 14.73
CA MET A 327 -0.53 -5.17 14.59
C MET A 327 0.12 -4.87 13.24
N ALA A 328 1.12 -3.98 13.25
CA ALA A 328 2.19 -4.03 12.28
C ALA A 328 2.95 -5.34 12.55
N ASP A 329 3.06 -6.21 11.54
CA ASP A 329 3.96 -7.36 11.56
C ASP A 329 5.41 -6.84 11.72
N ASP A 330 5.83 -6.59 12.96
CA ASP A 330 7.21 -6.26 13.31
C ASP A 330 7.82 -7.44 14.05
N ASP A 331 8.20 -8.45 13.28
CA ASP A 331 9.19 -9.44 13.72
C ASP A 331 10.11 -9.77 12.53
N VAL A 332 10.87 -8.76 12.09
CA VAL A 332 11.94 -8.92 11.10
C VAL A 332 13.21 -9.36 11.83
N GLN A 333 13.30 -10.65 12.17
CA GLN A 333 14.60 -11.28 12.33
C GLN A 333 15.24 -11.38 10.94
N ALA A 334 16.25 -10.55 10.70
CA ALA A 334 17.08 -10.58 9.51
C ALA A 334 17.78 -11.95 9.37
N SER A 335 17.15 -12.87 8.65
CA SER A 335 17.85 -14.00 8.04
C SER A 335 18.26 -13.60 6.63
N GLU A 336 19.57 -13.52 6.40
CA GLU A 336 20.20 -13.22 5.10
C GLU A 336 20.15 -14.43 4.14
N ALA A 337 18.96 -15.00 3.98
CA ALA A 337 18.64 -15.85 2.85
C ALA A 337 17.35 -15.31 2.27
N ALA A 338 17.39 -14.77 1.05
CA ALA A 338 16.15 -14.57 0.30
C ALA A 338 15.45 -15.93 0.25
N ALA A 339 14.34 -16.07 0.95
CA ALA A 339 13.53 -17.27 0.83
C ALA A 339 13.20 -17.45 -0.66
N ASP A 340 13.20 -18.69 -1.17
CA ASP A 340 12.97 -18.99 -2.60
C ASP A 340 11.67 -18.38 -3.19
N ASN A 341 10.80 -17.84 -2.33
CA ASN A 341 9.50 -17.22 -2.63
C ASN A 341 9.48 -15.68 -2.61
N GLU A 342 10.63 -15.01 -2.47
CA GLU A 342 10.73 -13.54 -2.37
C GLU A 342 11.64 -12.95 -3.45
N ILE A 343 11.14 -11.95 -4.19
CA ILE A 343 11.91 -11.15 -5.13
C ILE A 343 12.04 -9.74 -4.57
N ARG A 344 13.28 -9.30 -4.31
CA ARG A 344 13.59 -7.95 -3.81
C ARG A 344 14.08 -7.03 -4.92
N PHE A 345 13.64 -5.78 -4.87
CA PHE A 345 14.05 -4.67 -5.71
C PHE A 345 14.54 -3.54 -4.81
N GLU A 346 15.65 -2.91 -5.20
CA GLU A 346 16.20 -1.74 -4.53
C GLU A 346 16.11 -0.56 -5.49
N GLY A 347 15.56 0.54 -4.99
CA GLY A 347 15.45 1.79 -5.71
C GLY A 347 16.75 2.60 -5.70
N ASP A 348 16.85 3.58 -6.59
CA ASP A 348 18.06 4.40 -6.77
C ASP A 348 18.44 5.22 -5.52
N ASP A 349 17.49 5.39 -4.60
CA ASP A 349 17.62 6.10 -3.33
C ASP A 349 17.75 5.16 -2.11
N GLY A 350 17.86 3.84 -2.34
CA GLY A 350 17.97 2.80 -1.33
C GLY A 350 16.64 2.33 -0.75
N GLN A 351 15.49 2.84 -1.22
CA GLN A 351 14.19 2.28 -0.82
C GLN A 351 14.08 0.83 -1.30
N THR A 352 13.54 -0.04 -0.45
CA THR A 352 13.36 -1.46 -0.80
C THR A 352 11.90 -1.81 -1.04
N LEU A 353 11.69 -2.69 -2.01
CA LEU A 353 10.41 -3.29 -2.35
C LEU A 353 10.59 -4.79 -2.53
N ALA A 354 9.71 -5.57 -1.91
CA ALA A 354 9.70 -7.02 -2.04
C ALA A 354 8.35 -7.50 -2.58
N PHE A 355 8.44 -8.44 -3.51
CA PHE A 355 7.31 -9.22 -3.97
C PHE A 355 7.44 -10.62 -3.39
N ARG A 356 6.50 -10.99 -2.52
CA ARG A 356 6.50 -12.28 -1.84
C ARG A 356 5.32 -13.12 -2.32
N HIS A 357 5.56 -14.42 -2.55
CA HIS A 357 4.50 -15.39 -2.81
C HIS A 357 4.43 -16.41 -1.68
N ASP A 358 3.57 -16.16 -0.69
CA ASP A 358 3.53 -16.91 0.56
C ASP A 358 2.08 -17.06 1.05
N ALA A 359 1.90 -17.72 2.20
CA ALA A 359 0.63 -17.84 2.88
C ALA A 359 -0.07 -16.47 2.97
N ILE A 360 -1.38 -16.46 2.71
CA ILE A 360 -2.19 -15.23 2.75
C ILE A 360 -2.01 -14.50 4.08
N SER A 361 -1.78 -13.18 4.03
CA SER A 361 -1.66 -12.37 5.24
C SER A 361 -3.03 -12.07 5.87
N TRP A 362 -3.05 -11.73 7.15
CA TRP A 362 -4.27 -11.26 7.81
C TRP A 362 -4.83 -9.99 7.14
N SER A 363 -3.95 -9.07 6.71
CA SER A 363 -4.36 -7.85 6.00
C SER A 363 -5.01 -8.12 4.64
N GLN A 364 -4.60 -9.17 3.94
CA GLN A 364 -5.24 -9.65 2.71
C GLN A 364 -6.60 -10.29 3.00
N ALA A 365 -6.70 -11.15 4.01
CA ALA A 365 -7.96 -11.74 4.44
C ALA A 365 -8.98 -10.68 4.86
N ARG A 366 -8.51 -9.63 5.56
CA ARG A 366 -9.36 -8.49 5.94
C ARG A 366 -9.87 -7.69 4.75
N ARG A 367 -9.01 -7.41 3.76
CA ARG A 367 -9.44 -6.75 2.53
C ARG A 367 -10.44 -7.60 1.75
N LEU A 368 -10.25 -8.91 1.72
CA LEU A 368 -11.18 -9.86 1.11
C LEU A 368 -12.55 -9.84 1.80
N ALA A 369 -12.57 -9.81 3.13
CA ALA A 369 -13.80 -9.68 3.93
C ALA A 369 -14.53 -8.36 3.64
N MET A 370 -13.81 -7.24 3.69
CA MET A 370 -14.35 -5.91 3.39
C MET A 370 -14.93 -5.80 1.97
N GLN A 371 -14.22 -6.31 0.96
CA GLN A 371 -14.68 -6.31 -0.43
C GLN A 371 -15.91 -7.19 -0.64
N SER A 372 -16.03 -8.28 0.12
CA SER A 372 -17.20 -9.13 0.07
C SER A 372 -18.44 -8.37 0.55
N LEU A 373 -18.33 -7.62 1.65
CA LEU A 373 -19.40 -6.77 2.16
C LEU A 373 -19.81 -5.66 1.17
N SER A 374 -18.83 -4.95 0.59
CA SER A 374 -19.10 -3.78 -0.27
C SER A 374 -19.69 -4.14 -1.64
N ARG A 375 -19.37 -5.33 -2.19
CA ARG A 375 -19.94 -5.80 -3.46
C ARG A 375 -21.36 -6.36 -3.32
N ALA A 376 -21.81 -6.64 -2.10
CA ALA A 376 -23.15 -7.13 -1.82
C ALA A 376 -24.18 -6.03 -1.48
N SER A 377 -23.70 -4.80 -1.25
CA SER A 377 -24.53 -3.61 -0.99
C SER A 377 -24.86 -2.88 -2.28
#